data_AF-A0AAQ1JRG5-F1
#
_entry.id   AF-A0AAQ1JRG5-F1
#
_cell.length_a   1.000
_cell.length_b   1.000
_cell.length_c   1.000
_cell.angle_alpha   90.00
_cell.angle_beta   90.00
_cell.angle_gamma   90.00
#
_symmetry.space_group_name_H-M   'P 1'
#
loop_
_entity.id
_entity.type
_entity.pdbx_description
1 polymer ?
#
loop_
_entity_poly.entity_id
_entity_poly.type
_entity_poly.pdbx_seq_one_letter_code
_entity_poly.pdbx_strand_id
1 'polypeptide(L)'
;MGRSLSLEKIPSEIRNSFLALCADQPGLTLNDHVDWFSEQGYKVSRSAIHRYITAHIQPDSEAESCGELPEQWSIRLQCLTIAASYAQPQNKEELLAAAEELLAWVKASK
;
A
#
# COMPACT_ATOMS: atom_id res chain seq x y z
N MET A 1 -32.58 4.12 14.03
CA MET A 1 -31.14 3.83 13.86
C MET A 1 -30.95 3.15 12.51
N GLY A 2 -30.51 3.89 11.49
CA GLY A 2 -30.32 3.36 10.14
C GLY A 2 -29.08 2.48 10.06
N ARG A 3 -29.21 1.32 9.41
CA ARG A 3 -28.10 0.37 9.23
C ARG A 3 -26.93 1.07 8.52
N SER A 4 -25.82 1.25 9.19
CA SER A 4 -24.57 1.67 8.58
C SER A 4 -24.14 0.62 7.56
N LEU A 5 -23.88 1.05 6.33
CA LEU A 5 -23.39 0.17 5.28
C LEU A 5 -21.90 -0.07 5.51
N SER A 6 -21.48 -1.33 5.42
CA SER A 6 -20.07 -1.68 5.31
C SER A 6 -19.52 -1.13 3.99
N LEU A 7 -18.34 -0.50 4.00
CA LEU A 7 -17.70 0.02 2.78
C LEU A 7 -17.54 -1.05 1.69
N GLU A 8 -17.44 -2.31 2.06
CA GLU A 8 -17.40 -3.47 1.16
C GLU A 8 -18.64 -3.59 0.24
N LYS A 9 -19.78 -3.01 0.64
CA LYS A 9 -21.03 -3.00 -0.14
C LYS A 9 -21.15 -1.78 -1.06
N ILE A 10 -20.20 -0.86 -1.00
CA ILE A 10 -20.18 0.35 -1.84
C ILE A 10 -19.49 -0.02 -3.17
N PRO A 11 -19.97 0.50 -4.31
CA PRO A 11 -19.32 0.33 -5.61
C PRO A 11 -17.82 0.63 -5.55
N SER A 12 -17.03 -0.18 -6.24
CA SER A 12 -15.57 -0.04 -6.33
C SER A 12 -15.16 1.34 -6.86
N GLU A 13 -15.97 1.95 -7.74
CA GLU A 13 -15.72 3.30 -8.26
C GLU A 13 -15.66 4.36 -7.14
N ILE A 14 -16.63 4.36 -6.23
CA ILE A 14 -16.67 5.30 -5.10
C ILE A 14 -15.54 5.01 -4.10
N ARG A 15 -15.21 3.73 -3.90
CA ARG A 15 -14.07 3.33 -3.07
C ARG A 15 -12.73 3.81 -3.63
N ASN A 16 -12.53 3.74 -4.95
CA ASN A 16 -11.32 4.23 -5.60
C ASN A 16 -11.23 5.76 -5.53
N SER A 17 -12.34 6.47 -5.75
CA SER A 17 -12.40 7.93 -5.57
C SER A 17 -12.10 8.35 -4.13
N PHE A 18 -12.56 7.57 -3.15
CA PHE A 18 -12.25 7.80 -1.74
C PHE A 18 -10.75 7.63 -1.44
N LEU A 19 -10.12 6.57 -1.96
CA LEU A 19 -8.67 6.36 -1.81
C LEU A 19 -7.87 7.50 -2.46
N ALA A 20 -8.28 7.96 -3.64
CA ALA A 20 -7.67 9.11 -4.29
C ALA A 20 -7.82 10.40 -3.46
N LEU A 21 -9.00 10.63 -2.85
CA LEU A 21 -9.23 11.77 -1.95
C LEU A 21 -8.36 11.70 -0.68
N CYS A 22 -8.22 10.52 -0.08
CA CYS A 22 -7.33 10.33 1.06
C CYS A 22 -5.85 10.56 0.70
N ALA A 23 -5.43 10.21 -0.51
CA ALA A 23 -4.07 10.45 -0.99
C ALA A 23 -3.81 11.93 -1.31
N ASP A 24 -4.81 12.63 -1.87
CA ASP A 24 -4.73 14.06 -2.19
C ASP A 24 -4.80 14.94 -0.94
N GLN A 25 -5.55 14.52 0.08
CA GLN A 25 -5.79 15.27 1.32
C GLN A 25 -5.54 14.44 2.59
N PRO A 26 -4.27 14.21 2.97
CA PRO A 26 -3.92 13.42 4.16
C PRO A 26 -4.29 14.06 5.50
N GLY A 27 -4.84 15.28 5.50
CA GLY A 27 -5.24 16.02 6.71
C GLY A 27 -6.72 15.92 7.08
N LEU A 28 -7.54 15.23 6.29
CA LEU A 28 -8.97 15.09 6.55
C LEU A 28 -9.22 14.23 7.80
N THR A 29 -10.17 14.66 8.63
CA THR A 29 -10.58 13.88 9.78
C THR A 29 -11.53 12.76 9.36
N LEU A 30 -11.63 11.73 10.22
CA LEU A 30 -12.60 10.66 10.07
C LEU A 30 -14.06 11.13 9.92
N ASN A 31 -14.40 12.31 10.46
CA ASN A 31 -15.74 12.88 10.32
C ASN A 31 -15.93 13.47 8.92
N ASP A 32 -14.92 14.15 8.38
CA ASP A 32 -14.97 14.71 7.02
C ASP A 32 -15.15 13.60 5.97
N HIS A 33 -14.54 12.44 6.20
CA HIS A 33 -14.77 11.25 5.38
C HIS A 33 -16.21 10.72 5.47
N VAL A 34 -16.85 10.75 6.65
CA VAL A 34 -18.26 10.37 6.81
C VAL A 34 -19.17 11.35 6.06
N ASP A 35 -18.85 12.64 6.12
CA ASP A 35 -19.60 13.69 5.43
C ASP A 35 -19.47 13.53 3.91
N TRP A 36 -18.27 13.26 3.39
CA TRP A 36 -18.06 12.94 1.97
C TRP A 36 -18.88 11.73 1.51
N PHE A 37 -18.90 10.63 2.27
CA PHE A 37 -19.75 9.48 1.93
C PHE A 37 -21.24 9.85 1.97
N SER A 38 -21.63 10.72 2.89
CA SER A 38 -23.02 11.18 3.02
C SER A 38 -23.44 12.06 1.84
N GLU A 39 -22.56 12.92 1.32
CA GLU A 39 -22.76 13.70 0.10
C GLU A 39 -22.95 12.79 -1.14
N GLN A 40 -22.25 11.66 -1.17
CA GLN A 40 -22.40 10.62 -2.19
C GLN A 40 -23.65 9.73 -2.00
N GLY A 41 -24.47 9.99 -0.96
CA GLY A 41 -25.70 9.24 -0.66
C GLY A 41 -25.49 7.97 0.17
N TYR A 42 -24.28 7.74 0.69
CA TYR A 42 -23.95 6.55 1.49
C TYR A 42 -23.81 6.88 2.97
N LYS A 43 -24.55 6.15 3.82
CA LYS A 43 -24.38 6.24 5.28
C LYS A 43 -23.37 5.20 5.76
N VAL A 44 -22.16 5.67 6.01
CA VAL A 44 -21.04 4.86 6.50
C VAL A 44 -20.71 5.26 7.94
N SER A 45 -20.40 4.29 8.80
CA SER A 45 -19.98 4.60 10.17
C SER A 45 -18.50 4.95 10.22
N ARG A 46 -18.13 5.81 11.17
CA ARG A 46 -16.74 6.18 11.45
C ARG A 46 -15.82 4.97 11.64
N SER A 47 -16.30 3.93 12.35
CA SER A 47 -15.54 2.70 12.57
C SER A 47 -15.31 1.90 11.28
N ALA A 48 -16.25 1.93 10.33
CA ALA A 48 -16.09 1.26 9.06
C ALA A 48 -15.04 1.97 8.19
N ILE A 49 -15.06 3.31 8.17
CA ILE A 49 -14.05 4.12 7.47
C ILE A 49 -12.68 3.90 8.10
N HIS A 50 -12.57 3.97 9.43
CA HIS A 50 -11.32 3.71 10.13
C HIS A 50 -10.77 2.32 9.78
N ARG A 51 -11.59 1.27 9.85
CA ARG A 51 -11.17 -0.10 9.48
C ARG A 51 -10.70 -0.18 8.03
N TYR A 52 -11.38 0.52 7.12
CA TYR A 52 -11.04 0.52 5.70
C TYR A 52 -9.73 1.26 5.41
N ILE A 53 -9.54 2.45 5.98
CA ILE A 53 -8.29 3.22 5.91
C ILE A 53 -7.15 2.41 6.53
N THR A 54 -7.34 1.82 7.71
CA THR A 54 -6.31 0.96 8.34
C THR A 54 -5.94 -0.23 7.44
N ALA A 55 -6.91 -0.82 6.72
CA ALA A 55 -6.65 -1.96 5.85
C ALA A 55 -6.08 -1.60 4.46
N HIS A 56 -6.19 -0.34 4.00
CA HIS A 56 -5.82 0.04 2.62
C HIS A 56 -4.87 1.24 2.51
N ILE A 57 -4.69 2.03 3.58
CA ILE A 57 -3.92 3.29 3.61
C ILE A 57 -2.80 3.25 4.65
N GLN A 58 -2.83 2.35 5.64
CA GLN A 58 -1.63 2.14 6.44
C GLN A 58 -0.51 1.63 5.53
N PRO A 59 0.66 2.28 5.55
CA PRO A 59 1.83 1.70 4.90
C PRO A 59 2.15 0.42 5.65
N ASP A 60 2.09 -0.69 4.93
CA ASP A 60 2.94 -1.87 5.10
C ASP A 60 3.81 -1.84 6.36
N SER A 61 3.20 -2.11 7.52
CA SER A 61 4.00 -2.77 8.57
C SER A 61 4.07 -4.25 8.26
N GLU A 62 3.06 -4.83 7.61
CA GLU A 62 3.03 -6.25 7.25
C GLU A 62 2.12 -6.44 6.02
N ALA A 63 2.71 -6.80 4.88
CA ALA A 63 2.09 -7.39 3.68
C ALA A 63 1.59 -6.49 2.52
N GLU A 64 2.44 -6.48 1.47
CA GLU A 64 2.05 -6.72 0.07
C GLU A 64 1.17 -5.67 -0.62
N SER A 65 1.73 -4.48 -0.92
CA SER A 65 1.48 -3.88 -2.23
C SER A 65 2.54 -2.86 -2.61
N CYS A 66 3.61 -3.35 -3.25
CA CYS A 66 4.37 -2.52 -4.18
C CYS A 66 3.39 -1.96 -5.20
N GLY A 67 3.05 -0.67 -5.08
CA GLY A 67 2.62 0.11 -6.22
C GLY A 67 3.61 -0.14 -7.36
N GLU A 68 3.09 -0.40 -8.55
CA GLU A 68 3.82 -0.89 -9.73
C GLU A 68 4.98 0.04 -10.12
N LEU A 69 6.10 -0.09 -9.41
CA LEU A 69 7.40 0.17 -10.01
C LEU A 69 7.53 -0.84 -11.15
N PRO A 70 8.11 -0.47 -12.30
CA PRO A 70 8.39 -1.40 -13.38
C PRO A 70 8.96 -2.68 -12.78
N GLU A 71 8.40 -3.86 -13.11
CA GLU A 71 8.70 -5.16 -12.46
C GLU A 71 10.22 -5.36 -12.20
N GLN A 72 11.05 -4.89 -13.13
CA GLN A 72 12.50 -4.92 -13.06
C GLN A 72 13.13 -4.06 -11.96
N TRP A 73 12.55 -2.89 -11.64
CA TRP A 73 12.97 -2.01 -10.54
C TRP A 73 12.56 -2.57 -9.18
N SER A 74 11.37 -3.18 -9.08
CA SER A 74 10.95 -3.83 -7.84
C SER A 74 11.85 -5.02 -7.49
N ILE A 75 12.19 -5.87 -8.47
CA ILE A 75 13.09 -7.01 -8.24
C ILE A 75 14.49 -6.56 -7.84
N ARG A 76 15.06 -5.53 -8.50
CA ARG A 76 16.38 -4.98 -8.13
C ARG A 76 16.42 -4.46 -6.70
N LEU A 77 15.39 -3.72 -6.28
CA LEU A 77 15.29 -3.20 -4.92
C LEU A 77 15.15 -4.33 -3.91
N GLN A 78 14.35 -5.35 -4.19
CA GLN A 78 14.21 -6.52 -3.33
C GLN A 78 15.55 -7.27 -3.17
N CYS A 79 16.28 -7.50 -4.26
CA CYS A 79 17.61 -8.12 -4.21
C CYS A 79 18.60 -7.29 -3.36
N LEU A 80 18.55 -5.96 -3.46
CA LEU A 80 19.36 -5.05 -2.65
C LEU A 80 19.01 -5.14 -1.15
N THR A 81 17.72 -5.14 -0.82
CA THR A 81 17.23 -5.27 0.55
C THR A 81 17.64 -6.60 1.16
N ILE A 82 17.51 -7.70 0.42
CA ILE A 82 17.92 -9.04 0.85
C ILE A 82 19.43 -9.09 1.06
N ALA A 83 20.22 -8.58 0.11
CA ALA A 83 21.66 -8.50 0.22
C ALA A 83 22.08 -7.73 1.49
N ALA A 84 21.45 -6.59 1.78
CA ALA A 84 21.73 -5.79 2.98
C ALA A 84 21.33 -6.49 4.29
N SER A 85 20.36 -7.41 4.24
CA SER A 85 19.88 -8.13 5.42
C SER A 85 20.76 -9.32 5.81
N TYR A 86 21.41 -9.97 4.84
CA TYR A 86 22.16 -11.22 5.05
C TYR A 86 23.67 -11.05 4.90
N ALA A 87 24.13 -10.24 3.95
CA ALA A 87 25.51 -9.79 3.94
C ALA A 87 25.59 -8.61 4.90
N GLN A 88 26.42 -8.68 5.95
CA GLN A 88 26.86 -7.49 6.68
C GLN A 88 27.96 -6.85 5.83
N PRO A 89 27.62 -6.00 4.83
CA PRO A 89 28.58 -5.62 3.82
C PRO A 89 29.49 -4.58 4.47
N GLN A 90 30.79 -4.83 4.49
CA GLN A 90 31.73 -3.83 5.02
C GLN A 90 31.84 -2.65 4.05
N ASN A 91 31.58 -2.93 2.76
CA ASN A 91 31.65 -1.96 1.68
C ASN A 91 30.42 -2.00 0.77
N LYS A 92 30.08 -0.84 0.21
CA LYS A 92 29.00 -0.68 -0.77
C LYS A 92 29.17 -1.59 -2.00
N GLU A 93 30.40 -1.85 -2.42
CA GLU A 93 30.69 -2.69 -3.59
C GLU A 93 30.29 -4.15 -3.36
N GLU A 94 30.53 -4.68 -2.16
CA GLU A 94 30.13 -6.04 -1.78
C GLU A 94 28.61 -6.19 -1.73
N LEU A 95 27.91 -5.17 -1.21
CA LEU A 95 26.45 -5.13 -1.20
C LEU A 95 25.88 -5.18 -2.62
N LEU A 96 26.43 -4.37 -3.53
CA LEU A 96 25.98 -4.31 -4.92
C LEU A 96 26.27 -5.62 -5.65
N ALA A 97 27.45 -6.22 -5.45
CA ALA A 97 27.80 -7.51 -6.03
C ALA A 97 26.82 -8.61 -5.56
N ALA A 98 26.53 -8.69 -4.27
CA ALA A 98 25.57 -9.66 -3.73
C ALA A 98 24.15 -9.44 -4.26
N ALA A 99 23.71 -8.18 -4.40
CA ALA A 99 22.42 -7.87 -5.00
C ALA A 99 22.34 -8.25 -6.49
N GLU A 100 23.43 -8.09 -7.24
CA GLU A 100 23.51 -8.49 -8.65
C GLU A 100 23.52 -10.01 -8.82
N GLU A 101 24.18 -10.75 -7.92
CA GLU A 101 24.12 -12.22 -7.90
C GLU A 101 22.69 -12.73 -7.65
N LEU A 102 22.00 -12.14 -6.67
CA LEU A 102 20.59 -12.45 -6.41
C LEU A 102 19.71 -12.12 -7.63
N LEU A 103 19.96 -10.99 -8.29
CA LEU A 103 19.25 -10.60 -9.50
C LEU A 103 19.47 -11.61 -10.64
N ALA A 104 20.71 -12.07 -10.83
CA ALA A 104 21.05 -13.06 -11.84
C ALA A 104 20.34 -14.39 -11.57
N TRP A 105 20.29 -14.83 -10.33
CA TRP A 105 19.55 -16.03 -9.92
C TRP A 105 18.04 -15.92 -10.20
N VAL A 106 17.41 -14.80 -9.85
CA VAL A 106 15.98 -14.56 -10.13
C VAL A 106 15.71 -14.59 -11.63
N LYS A 107 16.56 -13.97 -12.45
CA LYS A 107 16.42 -13.97 -13.92
C LYS A 107 16.59 -15.35 -14.55
N ALA A 108 17.47 -16.18 -14.00
CA ALA A 108 17.71 -17.54 -14.49
C ALA A 108 16.61 -18.53 -14.09
N SER A 109 15.77 -18.18 -13.10
CA SER A 109 14.71 -19.02 -12.56
C SER A 109 13.34 -18.79 -13.20
N LYS A 110 13.26 -17.93 -14.23
CA LYS A 110 12.04 -17.60 -15.01
C LYS A 110 12.10 -18.26 -16.39
#